data_AF-A0A3N4HHH7-F1
#
_entry.id   AF-A0A3N4HHH7-F1
#
_cell.length_a   1.000
_cell.length_b   1.000
_cell.length_c   1.000
_cell.angle_alpha   90.00
_cell.angle_beta   90.00
_cell.angle_gamma   90.00
#
_symmetry.space_group_name_H-M   'P 1'
#
loop_
_entity.id
_entity.type
_entity.pdbx_description
1 polymer ?
#
loop_
_entity_poly.entity_id
_entity_poly.type
_entity_poly.pdbx_seq_one_letter_code
_entity_poly.pdbx_strand_id
1 'polypeptide(L)'
;MAEIVGLVASITQFSVYGFKILKAAREAQNSVTGLSEQHSEMVVVCENALTFSAKMTEALEDLKRNGYSEGGDEAAVRRLGGEAEKLASELLAKLKVVKSQKGRQGMMDSLKDGIRALWMESEIKDLQSRLGNIMTALFSCSSSFIRDKQYESNFVNLDSNMSEIRQMLTKVTENIDSKQLNSAVPDTDHSTLGNSIVQLGTIIDDYIFEREVVRMLDYETANRRWEKVEQSHMGTCNWIFDASTGFLSWLKEESGIYWIHGKPGSGKSTLMKHVLRSPTTEAALQIWAGDARLLFIRHFFWISGHDNLQTSLEGLYRNILIQIFRAEPRVIIESCREVRDKSSWDRDDLRLVLQTLCTLLDCTPTKTDLKIAVFIDGLDEYDKSQGGHELDVVQVVKMLAKCNRLKVCVSSRPWAVFRNEFESDLLQVAVHEYTLQDMAKFALDHLVELNAYQRSLKHDERWRSLATDVAERAEGVWLWTSLVAKNILREVADGERYERVREVLDEIPQDLDNYFRELGLVLGTSKTPFGGQNSVKRKVGRCYFSF
;
A
#
# COMPACT_ATOMS: atom_id res chain seq x y z
N MET A 1 19.64 1.78 -5.17
CA MET A 1 18.25 2.18 -5.58
C MET A 1 18.19 3.42 -6.47
N ALA A 2 18.73 4.58 -6.06
CA ALA A 2 18.97 5.69 -7.00
C ALA A 2 19.81 5.24 -8.21
N GLU A 3 20.71 4.29 -7.98
CA GLU A 3 21.51 3.59 -9.00
C GLU A 3 20.66 2.79 -10.01
N ILE A 4 19.61 2.07 -9.59
CA ILE A 4 18.70 1.29 -10.50
C ILE A 4 18.00 2.23 -11.48
N VAL A 5 17.67 3.42 -11.02
CA VAL A 5 16.92 4.40 -11.80
C VAL A 5 17.86 5.20 -12.66
N GLY A 6 19.03 5.55 -12.13
CA GLY A 6 20.14 6.05 -12.93
C GLY A 6 20.52 5.06 -14.04
N LEU A 7 20.44 3.77 -13.76
CA LEU A 7 20.67 2.69 -14.72
C LEU A 7 19.59 2.68 -15.82
N VAL A 8 18.31 2.63 -15.43
CA VAL A 8 17.19 2.68 -16.38
C VAL A 8 17.18 3.97 -17.20
N ALA A 9 17.46 5.11 -16.57
CA ALA A 9 17.57 6.41 -17.23
C ALA A 9 18.73 6.41 -18.24
N SER A 10 19.89 5.91 -17.84
CA SER A 10 21.09 5.84 -18.69
C SER A 10 20.88 4.88 -19.86
N ILE A 11 20.26 3.72 -19.64
CA ILE A 11 19.90 2.78 -20.72
C ILE A 11 18.90 3.42 -21.68
N THR A 12 17.86 4.07 -21.15
CA THR A 12 16.85 4.75 -21.97
C THR A 12 17.48 5.87 -22.79
N GLN A 13 18.31 6.71 -22.18
CA GLN A 13 19.01 7.80 -22.86
C GLN A 13 20.00 7.28 -23.91
N PHE A 14 20.81 6.27 -23.56
CA PHE A 14 21.71 5.61 -24.51
C PHE A 14 20.96 5.15 -25.75
N SER A 15 19.83 4.48 -25.56
CA SER A 15 19.00 3.98 -26.64
C SER A 15 18.33 5.08 -27.47
N VAL A 16 17.85 6.15 -26.82
CA VAL A 16 17.29 7.32 -27.48
C VAL A 16 18.33 8.00 -28.38
N TYR A 17 19.56 8.15 -27.90
CA TYR A 17 20.66 8.70 -28.68
C TYR A 17 21.14 7.71 -29.76
N GLY A 18 21.19 6.42 -29.48
CA GLY A 18 21.46 5.38 -30.48
C GLY A 18 20.48 5.42 -31.65
N PHE A 19 19.18 5.61 -31.39
CA PHE A 19 18.18 5.81 -32.44
C PHE A 19 18.43 7.08 -33.25
N LYS A 20 18.79 8.20 -32.61
CA LYS A 20 19.16 9.45 -33.31
C LYS A 20 20.37 9.24 -34.22
N ILE A 21 21.36 8.44 -33.80
CA ILE A 21 22.51 8.05 -34.65
C ILE A 21 22.02 7.27 -35.88
N LEU A 22 21.18 6.26 -35.68
CA LEU A 22 20.66 5.45 -36.79
C LEU A 22 19.89 6.31 -37.80
N LYS A 23 19.03 7.22 -37.32
CA LYS A 23 18.26 8.16 -38.14
C LYS A 23 19.17 9.12 -38.91
N ALA A 24 20.10 9.79 -38.22
CA ALA A 24 21.02 10.75 -38.84
C ALA A 24 21.90 10.09 -39.92
N ALA A 25 22.37 8.86 -39.68
CA ALA A 25 23.14 8.12 -40.65
C ALA A 25 22.32 7.69 -41.89
N ARG A 26 21.04 7.31 -41.72
CA ARG A 26 20.13 7.05 -42.85
C ARG A 26 19.83 8.30 -43.67
N GLU A 27 19.70 9.45 -43.02
CA GLU A 27 19.47 10.74 -43.70
C GLU A 27 20.72 11.21 -44.45
N ALA A 28 21.92 10.95 -43.91
CA ALA A 28 23.18 11.23 -44.57
C ALA A 28 23.42 10.35 -45.82
N GLN A 29 22.96 9.08 -45.83
CA GLN A 29 22.98 8.24 -47.03
C GLN A 29 22.12 8.81 -48.17
N ASN A 30 21.01 9.46 -47.83
CA ASN A 30 20.04 9.96 -48.81
C ASN A 30 20.32 11.42 -49.26
N SER A 31 21.38 12.07 -48.75
CA SER A 31 21.68 13.50 -48.94
C SER A 31 23.12 13.73 -49.40
N VAL A 32 23.30 14.19 -50.64
CA VAL A 32 24.64 14.49 -51.21
C VAL A 32 25.20 15.85 -50.73
N THR A 33 24.38 16.74 -50.18
CA THR A 33 24.74 18.15 -49.92
C THR A 33 24.74 18.57 -48.45
N GLY A 34 24.24 17.75 -47.51
CA GLY A 34 24.09 18.09 -46.07
C GLY A 34 25.10 17.45 -45.10
N LEU A 35 26.10 16.72 -45.62
CA LEU A 35 26.97 15.81 -44.85
C LEU A 35 27.73 16.46 -43.67
N SER A 36 28.04 17.77 -43.70
CA SER A 36 28.85 18.41 -42.66
C SER A 36 28.10 18.68 -41.35
N GLU A 37 26.84 19.11 -41.45
CA GLU A 37 26.01 19.45 -40.29
C GLU A 37 25.48 18.16 -39.63
N GLN A 38 25.08 17.19 -40.45
CA GLN A 38 24.65 15.85 -40.00
C GLN A 38 25.79 15.02 -39.38
N HIS A 39 27.03 15.13 -39.88
CA HIS A 39 28.19 14.50 -39.23
C HIS A 39 28.49 15.11 -37.85
N SER A 40 28.28 16.41 -37.68
CA SER A 40 28.45 17.10 -36.38
C SER A 40 27.44 16.59 -35.36
N GLU A 41 26.17 16.45 -35.75
CA GLU A 41 25.14 15.84 -34.91
C GLU A 41 25.47 14.40 -34.55
N MET A 42 25.89 13.56 -35.50
CA MET A 42 26.26 12.16 -35.22
C MET A 42 27.40 12.04 -34.20
N VAL A 43 28.38 12.94 -34.25
CA VAL A 43 29.50 12.96 -33.27
C VAL A 43 28.99 13.32 -31.87
N VAL A 44 28.18 14.37 -31.73
CA VAL A 44 27.60 14.77 -30.45
C VAL A 44 26.73 13.65 -29.86
N VAL A 45 25.95 12.98 -30.71
CA VAL A 45 25.08 11.89 -30.28
C VAL A 45 25.89 10.65 -29.86
N CYS A 46 26.98 10.32 -30.55
CA CYS A 46 27.88 9.23 -30.15
C CYS A 46 28.61 9.53 -28.83
N GLU A 47 29.04 10.78 -28.61
CA GLU A 47 29.67 11.21 -27.36
C GLU A 47 28.68 11.14 -26.17
N ASN A 48 27.42 11.51 -26.39
CA ASN A 48 26.36 11.34 -25.40
C ASN A 48 26.10 9.86 -25.11
N ALA A 49 26.02 9.00 -26.12
CA ALA A 49 25.84 7.57 -25.95
C ALA A 49 26.98 6.94 -25.12
N LEU A 50 28.24 7.28 -25.39
CA LEU A 50 29.37 6.81 -24.59
C LEU A 50 29.30 7.28 -23.13
N THR A 51 28.91 8.54 -22.92
CA THR A 51 28.73 9.09 -21.56
C THR A 51 27.66 8.33 -20.77
N PHE A 52 26.55 7.96 -21.41
CA PHE A 52 25.49 7.19 -20.76
C PHE A 52 25.86 5.72 -20.56
N SER A 53 26.66 5.13 -21.46
CA SER A 53 27.19 3.79 -21.26
C SER A 53 28.12 3.69 -20.06
N ALA A 54 28.98 4.69 -19.88
CA ALA A 54 29.84 4.78 -18.71
C ALA A 54 29.04 4.92 -17.40
N LYS A 55 28.01 5.79 -17.39
CA LYS A 55 27.09 5.95 -16.24
C LYS A 55 26.31 4.68 -15.93
N MET A 56 25.89 3.93 -16.95
CA MET A 56 25.23 2.63 -16.80
C MET A 56 26.17 1.62 -16.13
N THR A 57 27.43 1.55 -16.56
CA THR A 57 28.45 0.67 -15.98
C THR A 57 28.77 1.05 -14.53
N GLU A 58 28.88 2.34 -14.23
CA GLU A 58 29.09 2.87 -12.88
C GLU A 58 27.92 2.53 -11.95
N ALA A 59 26.68 2.73 -12.40
CA ALA A 59 25.48 2.39 -11.64
C ALA A 59 25.38 0.88 -11.33
N LEU A 60 25.80 0.02 -12.27
CA LEU A 60 25.88 -1.43 -12.05
C LEU A 60 26.98 -1.82 -11.07
N GLU A 61 28.12 -1.11 -11.04
CA GLU A 61 29.19 -1.37 -10.06
C GLU A 61 28.79 -0.97 -8.65
N ASP A 62 28.08 0.15 -8.50
CA ASP A 62 27.62 0.62 -7.19
C ASP A 62 26.54 -0.30 -6.61
N LEU A 63 25.65 -0.86 -7.44
CA LEU A 63 24.72 -1.91 -7.02
C LEU A 63 25.46 -3.14 -6.47
N LYS A 64 26.55 -3.55 -7.13
CA LYS A 64 27.37 -4.68 -6.65
C LYS A 64 28.12 -4.36 -5.35
N ARG A 65 28.61 -3.12 -5.18
CA ARG A 65 29.25 -2.67 -3.93
C ARG A 65 28.28 -2.62 -2.75
N ASN A 66 27.00 -2.34 -3.01
CA ASN A 66 25.95 -2.28 -2.00
C ASN A 66 25.39 -3.65 -1.58
N GLY A 67 26.05 -4.75 -1.95
CA GLY A 67 25.72 -6.10 -1.49
C GLY A 67 24.58 -6.78 -2.24
N TYR A 68 24.13 -6.22 -3.37
CA TYR A 68 23.17 -6.88 -4.25
C TYR A 68 23.89 -8.00 -5.04
N SER A 69 23.35 -9.21 -4.99
CA SER A 69 23.86 -10.34 -5.79
C SER A 69 23.49 -10.15 -7.26
N GLU A 70 24.46 -10.23 -8.16
CA GLU A 70 24.24 -10.17 -9.63
C GLU A 70 23.21 -11.25 -10.05
N GLY A 71 22.00 -10.81 -10.37
CA GLY A 71 21.01 -11.66 -11.02
C GLY A 71 21.39 -11.94 -12.48
N GLY A 72 20.77 -12.95 -13.10
CA GLY A 72 21.01 -13.30 -14.51
C GLY A 72 20.76 -12.13 -15.48
N ASP A 73 19.72 -11.33 -15.22
CA ASP A 73 19.36 -10.17 -16.03
C ASP A 73 20.35 -8.99 -15.82
N GLU A 74 20.89 -8.80 -14.62
CA GLU A 74 21.85 -7.73 -14.30
C GLU A 74 23.20 -7.96 -14.97
N ALA A 75 23.66 -9.23 -15.00
CA ALA A 75 24.84 -9.64 -15.76
C ALA A 75 24.63 -9.48 -17.28
N ALA A 76 23.42 -9.73 -17.78
CA ALA A 76 23.08 -9.53 -19.18
C ALA A 76 23.09 -8.04 -19.57
N VAL A 77 22.51 -7.16 -18.76
CA VAL A 77 22.54 -5.70 -18.97
C VAL A 77 23.98 -5.19 -18.97
N ARG A 78 24.82 -5.66 -18.03
CA ARG A 78 26.25 -5.28 -17.97
C ARG A 78 27.01 -5.69 -19.22
N ARG A 79 26.84 -6.93 -19.68
CA ARG A 79 27.50 -7.45 -20.89
C ARG A 79 27.07 -6.65 -22.13
N LEU A 80 25.77 -6.48 -22.32
CA LEU A 80 25.22 -5.74 -23.45
C LEU A 80 25.65 -4.28 -23.44
N GLY A 81 25.74 -3.68 -22.25
CA GLY A 81 26.22 -2.33 -22.08
C GLY A 81 27.67 -2.14 -22.52
N GLY A 82 28.57 -3.03 -22.11
CA GLY A 82 29.96 -3.01 -22.54
C GLY A 82 30.13 -3.25 -24.05
N GLU A 83 29.31 -4.10 -24.65
CA GLU A 83 29.28 -4.29 -26.11
C GLU A 83 28.79 -3.03 -26.84
N ALA A 84 27.80 -2.35 -26.28
CA ALA A 84 27.27 -1.10 -26.82
C ALA A 84 28.31 0.03 -26.77
N GLU A 85 29.08 0.14 -25.68
CA GLU A 85 30.16 1.12 -25.53
C GLU A 85 31.27 0.93 -26.56
N LYS A 86 31.66 -0.33 -26.78
CA LYS A 86 32.69 -0.68 -27.75
C LYS A 86 32.24 -0.30 -29.17
N LEU A 87 31.01 -0.64 -29.54
CA LEU A 87 30.45 -0.31 -30.85
C LEU A 87 30.28 1.20 -31.06
N ALA A 88 29.81 1.93 -30.05
CA ALA A 88 29.71 3.39 -30.11
C ALA A 88 31.09 4.06 -30.23
N SER A 89 32.12 3.52 -29.57
CA SER A 89 33.50 3.99 -29.65
C SER A 89 34.10 3.76 -31.03
N GLU A 90 33.89 2.57 -31.61
CA GLU A 90 34.32 2.22 -32.98
C GLU A 90 33.65 3.14 -34.01
N LEU A 91 32.35 3.40 -33.86
CA LEU A 91 31.61 4.31 -34.74
C LEU A 91 32.13 5.76 -34.61
N LEU A 92 32.35 6.26 -33.39
CA LEU A 92 32.87 7.59 -33.14
C LEU A 92 34.28 7.77 -33.73
N ALA A 93 35.15 6.78 -33.56
CA ALA A 93 36.50 6.80 -34.14
C ALA A 93 36.45 6.91 -35.66
N LYS A 94 35.59 6.12 -36.32
CA LYS A 94 35.41 6.18 -37.78
C LYS A 94 34.85 7.53 -38.23
N LEU A 95 33.85 8.09 -37.53
CA LEU A 95 33.29 9.41 -37.84
C LEU A 95 34.31 10.55 -37.68
N LYS A 96 35.18 10.48 -36.67
CA LYS A 96 36.26 11.46 -36.46
C LYS A 96 37.33 11.39 -37.54
N VAL A 97 37.66 10.20 -38.05
CA VAL A 97 38.59 10.03 -39.19
C VAL A 97 38.04 10.73 -40.45
N VAL A 98 36.75 10.57 -40.74
CA VAL A 98 36.09 11.25 -41.88
C VAL A 98 36.16 12.77 -41.78
N LYS A 99 35.99 13.33 -40.56
CA LYS A 99 36.09 14.78 -40.31
C LYS A 99 37.50 15.32 -40.55
N SER A 100 38.53 14.54 -40.24
CA SER A 100 39.94 14.95 -40.35
C SER A 100 40.48 14.97 -41.80
N GLN A 101 39.89 14.17 -42.70
CA GLN A 101 40.37 14.03 -44.08
C GLN A 101 39.82 15.10 -45.04
N LYS A 102 38.66 15.71 -44.75
CA LYS A 102 38.13 16.85 -45.55
C LYS A 102 38.99 18.12 -45.52
N GLY A 103 39.98 18.20 -44.63
CA GLY A 103 40.92 19.32 -44.56
C GLY A 103 42.11 19.24 -45.54
N ARG A 104 42.30 18.13 -46.27
CA ARG A 104 43.44 17.95 -47.18
C ARG A 104 43.02 17.33 -48.53
N GLN A 105 43.18 18.13 -49.60
CA GLN A 105 43.26 17.75 -51.03
C GLN A 105 41.92 17.38 -51.70
N GLY A 106 41.69 17.51 -53.02
CA GLY A 106 42.51 17.77 -54.21
C GLY A 106 41.89 16.96 -55.37
N MET A 107 41.62 17.56 -56.52
CA MET A 107 40.62 17.17 -57.54
C MET A 107 40.68 15.76 -58.20
N MET A 108 41.55 14.84 -57.78
CA MET A 108 41.66 13.48 -58.37
C MET A 108 41.21 12.32 -57.47
N ASP A 109 40.62 12.60 -56.30
CA ASP A 109 40.15 11.55 -55.38
C ASP A 109 38.67 11.15 -55.52
N SER A 110 37.87 11.82 -56.37
CA SER A 110 36.41 11.65 -56.43
C SER A 110 35.91 10.22 -56.73
N LEU A 111 36.73 9.39 -57.38
CA LEU A 111 36.39 8.00 -57.71
C LEU A 111 36.84 7.00 -56.63
N LYS A 112 37.97 7.29 -55.95
CA LYS A 112 38.39 6.55 -54.75
C LYS A 112 37.53 6.90 -53.55
N ASP A 113 37.09 8.15 -53.44
CA ASP A 113 36.17 8.63 -52.41
C ASP A 113 34.76 8.09 -52.63
N GLY A 114 34.32 7.89 -53.87
CA GLY A 114 33.03 7.22 -54.16
C GLY A 114 33.02 5.74 -53.77
N ILE A 115 34.08 5.00 -54.11
CA ILE A 115 34.21 3.57 -53.73
C ILE A 115 34.44 3.42 -52.23
N ARG A 116 35.23 4.32 -51.61
CA ARG A 116 35.48 4.33 -50.17
C ARG A 116 34.27 4.82 -49.38
N ALA A 117 33.47 5.74 -49.91
CA ALA A 117 32.17 6.13 -49.35
C ALA A 117 31.18 4.96 -49.41
N LEU A 118 31.08 4.23 -50.52
CA LEU A 118 30.26 3.02 -50.64
C LEU A 118 30.74 1.88 -49.70
N TRP A 119 32.05 1.75 -49.49
CA TRP A 119 32.62 0.78 -48.55
C TRP A 119 32.33 1.15 -47.09
N MET A 120 32.53 2.42 -46.74
CA MET A 120 32.17 2.96 -45.43
C MET A 120 30.66 2.90 -45.20
N GLU A 121 29.84 3.05 -46.24
CA GLU A 121 28.39 2.91 -46.16
C GLU A 121 27.99 1.49 -45.74
N SER A 122 28.64 0.46 -46.26
CA SER A 122 28.39 -0.94 -45.87
C SER A 122 28.85 -1.26 -44.44
N GLU A 123 30.00 -0.75 -44.00
CA GLU A 123 30.48 -0.92 -42.62
C GLU A 123 29.67 -0.11 -41.61
N ILE A 124 29.25 1.10 -41.97
CA ILE A 124 28.34 1.91 -41.16
C ILE A 124 27.01 1.18 -41.03
N LYS A 125 26.49 0.59 -42.12
CA LYS A 125 25.24 -0.19 -42.09
C LYS A 125 25.34 -1.45 -41.23
N ASP A 126 26.48 -2.15 -41.23
CA ASP A 126 26.75 -3.28 -40.33
C ASP A 126 26.79 -2.82 -38.85
N LEU A 127 27.55 -1.75 -38.57
CA LEU A 127 27.63 -1.16 -37.23
C LEU A 127 26.25 -0.67 -36.74
N GLN A 128 25.43 -0.13 -37.64
CA GLN A 128 24.05 0.30 -37.37
C GLN A 128 23.14 -0.87 -36.99
N SER A 129 23.15 -1.97 -37.76
CA SER A 129 22.32 -3.16 -37.45
C SER A 129 22.77 -3.80 -36.13
N ARG A 130 24.08 -3.92 -35.89
CA ARG A 130 24.62 -4.44 -34.62
C ARG A 130 24.25 -3.56 -33.43
N LEU A 131 24.31 -2.23 -33.58
CA LEU A 131 23.88 -1.30 -32.55
C LEU A 131 22.35 -1.40 -32.31
N GLY A 132 21.56 -1.54 -33.37
CA GLY A 132 20.12 -1.80 -33.29
C GLY A 132 19.77 -3.03 -32.47
N ASN A 133 20.45 -4.15 -32.74
CA ASN A 133 20.24 -5.42 -32.04
C ASN A 133 20.61 -5.35 -30.55
N ILE A 134 21.73 -4.69 -30.21
CA ILE A 134 22.13 -4.51 -28.81
C ILE A 134 21.16 -3.58 -28.09
N MET A 135 20.69 -2.51 -28.73
CA MET A 135 19.68 -1.64 -28.15
C MET A 135 18.39 -2.42 -27.85
N THR A 136 17.88 -3.20 -28.81
CA THR A 136 16.70 -4.06 -28.61
C THR A 136 16.88 -5.02 -27.42
N ALA A 137 18.06 -5.65 -27.30
CA ALA A 137 18.37 -6.54 -26.19
C ALA A 137 18.44 -5.79 -24.84
N LEU A 138 19.04 -4.59 -24.81
CA LEU A 138 19.06 -3.71 -23.63
C LEU A 138 17.66 -3.25 -23.22
N PHE A 139 16.78 -2.92 -24.17
CA PHE A 139 15.38 -2.58 -23.93
C PHE A 139 14.62 -3.74 -23.27
N SER A 140 14.79 -4.95 -23.83
CA SER A 140 14.14 -6.15 -23.31
C SER A 140 14.61 -6.51 -21.90
N CYS A 141 15.92 -6.46 -21.64
CA CYS A 141 16.46 -6.71 -20.30
C CYS A 141 16.06 -5.62 -19.31
N SER A 142 16.01 -4.34 -19.71
CA SER A 142 15.57 -3.24 -18.85
C SER A 142 14.11 -3.37 -18.48
N SER A 143 13.27 -3.79 -19.42
CA SER A 143 11.85 -4.08 -19.18
C SER A 143 11.69 -5.19 -18.14
N SER A 144 12.49 -6.25 -18.25
CA SER A 144 12.51 -7.35 -17.27
C SER A 144 12.99 -6.86 -15.90
N PHE A 145 14.08 -6.11 -15.87
CA PHE A 145 14.70 -5.60 -14.65
C PHE A 145 13.82 -4.61 -13.89
N ILE A 146 13.19 -3.66 -14.58
CA ILE A 146 12.23 -2.71 -13.97
C ILE A 146 11.09 -3.49 -13.35
N ARG A 147 10.51 -4.45 -14.08
CA ARG A 147 9.38 -5.26 -13.62
C ARG A 147 9.76 -6.13 -12.41
N ASP A 148 10.97 -6.69 -12.39
CA ASP A 148 11.44 -7.53 -11.28
C ASP A 148 11.79 -6.69 -10.04
N LYS A 149 12.35 -5.49 -10.23
CA LYS A 149 12.75 -4.59 -9.13
C LYS A 149 11.66 -3.66 -8.64
N GLN A 150 10.55 -3.52 -9.38
CA GLN A 150 9.36 -2.72 -9.02
C GLN A 150 8.74 -3.14 -7.68
N TYR A 151 8.99 -4.38 -7.23
CA TYR A 151 8.37 -4.97 -6.04
C TYR A 151 9.29 -5.05 -4.82
N GLU A 152 10.55 -4.60 -4.89
CA GLU A 152 11.43 -4.46 -3.72
C GLU A 152 11.09 -3.14 -2.98
N SER A 153 10.60 -3.26 -1.75
CA SER A 153 10.04 -2.18 -0.95
C SER A 153 11.10 -1.13 -0.55
N ASN A 154 11.14 0.03 -1.22
CA ASN A 154 11.49 1.38 -0.69
C ASN A 154 11.78 2.38 -1.84
N PHE A 155 10.73 2.92 -2.46
CA PHE A 155 10.82 3.83 -3.61
C PHE A 155 10.09 5.16 -3.32
N VAL A 156 10.67 6.01 -2.45
CA VAL A 156 10.00 7.27 -2.04
C VAL A 156 10.49 8.50 -2.82
N ASN A 157 11.62 8.45 -3.53
CA ASN A 157 12.31 9.68 -4.03
C ASN A 157 12.54 9.77 -5.55
N LEU A 158 11.60 9.34 -6.40
CA LEU A 158 11.96 9.07 -7.81
C LEU A 158 11.08 9.68 -8.92
N ASP A 159 10.05 10.44 -8.59
CA ASP A 159 9.07 10.88 -9.59
C ASP A 159 9.64 11.82 -10.66
N SER A 160 10.58 12.69 -10.27
CA SER A 160 11.18 13.66 -11.19
C SER A 160 11.91 12.93 -12.33
N ASN A 161 12.71 11.92 -12.00
CA ASN A 161 13.49 11.18 -12.99
C ASN A 161 12.60 10.37 -13.94
N MET A 162 11.53 9.75 -13.43
CA MET A 162 10.63 8.95 -14.27
C MET A 162 9.80 9.80 -15.23
N SER A 163 9.35 10.98 -14.78
CA SER A 163 8.67 11.94 -15.65
C SER A 163 9.58 12.48 -16.76
N GLU A 164 10.84 12.78 -16.43
CA GLU A 164 11.86 13.17 -17.43
C GLU A 164 12.12 12.07 -18.46
N ILE A 165 12.28 10.82 -18.00
CA ILE A 165 12.47 9.66 -18.89
C ILE A 165 11.25 9.47 -19.81
N ARG A 166 10.03 9.58 -19.26
CA ARG A 166 8.78 9.53 -20.04
C ARG A 166 8.79 10.58 -21.13
N GLN A 167 9.11 11.84 -20.80
CA GLN A 167 9.16 12.93 -21.78
C GLN A 167 10.19 12.67 -22.89
N MET A 168 11.35 12.09 -22.56
CA MET A 168 12.36 11.71 -23.55
C MET A 168 11.85 10.60 -24.49
N LEU A 169 11.16 9.60 -23.95
CA LEU A 169 10.57 8.51 -24.73
C LEU A 169 9.45 9.02 -25.66
N THR A 170 8.53 9.85 -25.17
CA THR A 170 7.46 10.43 -26.00
C THR A 170 8.03 11.20 -27.18
N LYS A 171 9.04 12.06 -26.94
CA LYS A 171 9.72 12.80 -28.01
C LYS A 171 10.36 11.88 -29.04
N VAL A 172 10.80 10.68 -28.66
CA VAL A 172 11.42 9.71 -29.56
C VAL A 172 10.39 8.94 -30.35
N THR A 173 9.29 8.51 -29.73
CA THR A 173 8.15 7.90 -30.40
C THR A 173 7.53 8.85 -31.44
N GLU A 174 7.32 10.12 -31.10
CA GLU A 174 6.85 11.13 -32.06
C GLU A 174 7.83 11.33 -33.23
N ASN A 175 9.14 11.26 -32.97
CA ASN A 175 10.18 11.33 -33.99
C ASN A 175 10.30 10.09 -34.88
N ILE A 176 9.79 8.95 -34.42
CA ILE A 176 9.64 7.70 -35.17
C ILE A 176 8.40 7.78 -36.07
N ASP A 177 7.25 8.23 -35.53
CA ASP A 177 5.97 8.29 -36.24
C ASP A 177 5.90 9.43 -37.28
N SER A 178 6.58 10.56 -37.04
CA SER A 178 6.56 11.75 -37.91
C SER A 178 7.29 11.61 -39.26
N LYS A 179 7.91 10.46 -39.56
CA LYS A 179 8.42 10.15 -40.90
C LYS A 179 7.85 8.81 -41.36
N GLN A 180 6.89 8.88 -42.29
CA GLN A 180 6.40 7.71 -43.01
C GLN A 180 7.58 6.85 -43.50
N LEU A 181 7.72 5.66 -42.91
CA LEU A 181 8.54 4.57 -43.44
C LEU A 181 7.84 3.90 -44.63
N ASN A 182 7.25 4.71 -45.53
CA ASN A 182 6.75 4.28 -46.84
C ASN A 182 7.88 4.35 -47.87
N SER A 183 8.97 3.64 -47.62
CA SER A 183 9.94 3.32 -48.68
C SER A 183 10.39 1.86 -48.58
N ALA A 184 9.56 1.00 -49.19
CA ALA A 184 9.87 -0.18 -50.01
C ALA A 184 11.14 -1.04 -49.72
N VAL A 185 11.60 -1.16 -48.48
CA VAL A 185 12.57 -2.19 -48.06
C VAL A 185 12.13 -2.75 -46.72
N PRO A 186 12.01 -4.08 -46.55
CA PRO A 186 11.66 -4.68 -45.27
C PRO A 186 12.84 -4.59 -44.30
N ASP A 187 12.97 -3.47 -43.59
CA ASP A 187 13.91 -3.31 -42.47
C ASP A 187 13.26 -3.87 -41.18
N THR A 188 13.44 -5.17 -40.94
CA THR A 188 12.98 -5.87 -39.72
C THR A 188 13.57 -5.32 -38.41
N ASP A 189 14.75 -4.67 -38.46
CA ASP A 189 15.46 -4.21 -37.25
C ASP A 189 14.83 -2.91 -36.67
N HIS A 190 14.32 -2.01 -37.51
CA HIS A 190 13.78 -0.72 -37.07
C HIS A 190 12.38 -0.83 -36.46
N SER A 191 11.53 -1.72 -37.00
CA SER A 191 10.21 -2.00 -36.43
C SER A 191 10.32 -2.69 -35.07
N THR A 192 11.29 -3.59 -34.90
CA THR A 192 11.56 -4.28 -33.63
C THR A 192 12.00 -3.30 -32.55
N LEU A 193 12.91 -2.38 -32.85
CA LEU A 193 13.36 -1.36 -31.92
C LEU A 193 12.25 -0.36 -31.55
N GLY A 194 11.44 0.08 -32.53
CA GLY A 194 10.28 0.94 -32.29
C GLY A 194 9.27 0.30 -31.33
N ASN A 195 8.99 -1.00 -31.53
CA ASN A 195 8.12 -1.76 -30.63
C ASN A 195 8.69 -1.86 -29.21
N SER A 196 9.99 -2.06 -29.06
CA SER A 196 10.65 -2.09 -27.75
C SER A 196 10.61 -0.74 -27.02
N ILE A 197 10.70 0.38 -27.75
CA ILE A 197 10.56 1.74 -27.19
C ILE A 197 9.13 1.97 -26.67
N VAL A 198 8.11 1.58 -27.46
CA VAL A 198 6.71 1.67 -27.05
C VAL A 198 6.45 0.83 -25.80
N GLN A 199 6.98 -0.40 -25.75
CA GLN A 199 6.85 -1.28 -24.58
C GLN A 199 7.46 -0.67 -23.31
N LEU A 200 8.66 -0.08 -23.38
CA LEU A 200 9.22 0.62 -22.22
C LEU A 200 8.41 1.86 -21.82
N GLY A 201 7.89 2.61 -22.80
CA GLY A 201 6.96 3.71 -22.53
C GLY A 201 5.74 3.25 -21.73
N THR A 202 5.12 2.14 -22.12
CA THR A 202 4.00 1.54 -21.39
C THR A 202 4.38 1.12 -19.97
N ILE A 203 5.54 0.48 -19.78
CA ILE A 203 6.01 0.05 -18.44
C ILE A 203 6.24 1.26 -17.53
N ILE A 204 6.80 2.34 -18.06
CA ILE A 204 7.04 3.57 -17.31
C ILE A 204 5.72 4.27 -16.97
N ASP A 205 4.78 4.30 -17.91
CA ASP A 205 3.44 4.85 -17.70
C ASP A 205 2.67 4.05 -16.64
N ASP A 206 2.76 2.72 -16.67
CA ASP A 206 2.22 1.83 -15.65
C ASP A 206 2.85 2.13 -14.28
N TYR A 207 4.18 2.22 -14.22
CA TYR A 207 4.90 2.53 -12.97
C TYR A 207 4.49 3.89 -12.36
N ILE A 208 4.40 4.93 -13.20
CA ILE A 208 3.97 6.27 -12.75
C ILE A 208 2.54 6.20 -12.24
N PHE A 209 1.64 5.55 -12.98
CA PHE A 209 0.26 5.40 -12.60
C PHE A 209 0.10 4.66 -11.27
N GLU A 210 0.83 3.55 -11.06
CA GLU A 210 0.81 2.82 -9.79
C GLU A 210 1.19 3.71 -8.60
N ARG A 211 2.20 4.57 -8.77
CA ARG A 211 2.63 5.53 -7.74
C ARG A 211 1.57 6.57 -7.45
N GLU A 212 0.95 7.12 -8.49
CA GLU A 212 -0.12 8.11 -8.37
C GLU A 212 -1.33 7.53 -7.64
N VAL A 213 -1.73 6.31 -7.98
CA VAL A 213 -2.81 5.58 -7.29
C VAL A 213 -2.48 5.40 -5.80
N VAL A 214 -1.29 4.89 -5.47
CA VAL A 214 -0.88 4.69 -4.07
C VAL A 214 -0.89 6.01 -3.30
N ARG A 215 -0.45 7.12 -3.90
CA ARG A 215 -0.47 8.43 -3.25
C ARG A 215 -1.87 9.00 -3.07
N MET A 216 -2.73 8.84 -4.07
CA MET A 216 -4.10 9.33 -4.03
C MET A 216 -4.94 8.60 -2.97
N LEU A 217 -4.71 7.30 -2.78
CA LEU A 217 -5.41 6.51 -1.78
C LEU A 217 -4.90 6.74 -0.35
N ASP A 218 -3.65 7.16 -0.19
CA ASP A 218 -3.06 7.38 1.14
C ASP A 218 -3.66 8.60 1.83
N TYR A 219 -3.97 8.46 3.11
CA TYR A 219 -4.38 9.58 3.95
C TYR A 219 -3.82 9.40 5.36
N GLU A 220 -3.20 10.46 5.87
CA GLU A 220 -2.37 10.44 7.09
C GLU A 220 -3.11 9.88 8.32
N THR A 221 -4.43 10.08 8.36
CA THR A 221 -5.23 9.77 9.54
C THR A 221 -5.70 8.32 9.62
N ALA A 222 -5.46 7.49 8.58
CA ALA A 222 -5.98 6.13 8.47
C ALA A 222 -5.63 5.22 9.66
N ASN A 223 -4.41 5.34 10.20
CA ASN A 223 -3.93 4.51 11.31
C ASN A 223 -4.16 5.11 12.71
N ARG A 224 -4.62 6.36 12.83
CA ARG A 224 -4.68 7.06 14.14
C ARG A 224 -5.54 6.33 15.17
N ARG A 225 -6.68 5.76 14.74
CA ARG A 225 -7.54 5.00 15.65
C ARG A 225 -6.85 3.73 16.13
N TRP A 226 -6.23 2.98 15.23
CA TRP A 226 -5.45 1.79 15.58
C TRP A 226 -4.35 2.10 16.60
N GLU A 227 -3.62 3.19 16.41
CA GLU A 227 -2.55 3.62 17.33
C GLU A 227 -3.10 3.98 18.70
N LYS A 228 -4.25 4.66 18.74
CA LYS A 228 -4.89 5.11 19.98
C LYS A 228 -5.54 3.99 20.79
N VAL A 229 -6.06 2.94 20.15
CA VAL A 229 -6.66 1.81 20.88
C VAL A 229 -5.61 1.17 21.78
N GLU A 230 -5.85 1.10 23.08
CA GLU A 230 -4.94 0.48 24.03
C GLU A 230 -4.77 -1.02 23.75
N GLN A 231 -3.60 -1.56 24.11
CA GLN A 231 -3.40 -3.00 24.11
C GLN A 231 -4.25 -3.64 25.22
N SER A 232 -4.73 -4.86 25.00
CA SER A 232 -5.34 -5.67 26.05
C SER A 232 -4.44 -5.80 27.28
N HIS A 233 -5.06 -5.86 28.46
CA HIS A 233 -4.35 -6.15 29.71
C HIS A 233 -3.68 -7.53 29.64
N MET A 234 -2.55 -7.70 30.31
CA MET A 234 -1.80 -8.94 30.23
C MET A 234 -2.64 -10.13 30.71
N GLY A 235 -2.77 -11.14 29.84
CA GLY A 235 -3.53 -12.36 30.11
C GLY A 235 -5.04 -12.26 29.88
N THR A 236 -5.55 -11.15 29.33
CA THR A 236 -6.97 -11.00 28.97
C THR A 236 -7.21 -11.21 27.47
N CYS A 237 -8.48 -11.28 27.08
CA CYS A 237 -8.96 -11.51 25.71
C CYS A 237 -8.58 -12.87 25.09
N ASN A 238 -7.91 -13.76 25.83
CA ASN A 238 -7.49 -15.06 25.31
C ASN A 238 -8.66 -16.04 25.10
N TRP A 239 -9.76 -15.83 25.83
CA TRP A 239 -11.00 -16.59 25.67
C TRP A 239 -11.55 -16.56 24.25
N ILE A 240 -11.17 -15.58 23.42
CA ILE A 240 -11.61 -15.52 22.02
C ILE A 240 -11.16 -16.74 21.22
N PHE A 241 -10.07 -17.40 21.62
CA PHE A 241 -9.56 -18.59 20.94
C PHE A 241 -10.16 -19.90 21.47
N ASP A 242 -11.05 -19.83 22.46
CA ASP A 242 -11.73 -21.00 23.00
C ASP A 242 -12.74 -21.57 21.99
N ALA A 243 -12.97 -22.87 22.05
CA ALA A 243 -13.88 -23.55 21.11
C ALA A 243 -15.31 -22.99 21.16
N SER A 244 -15.74 -22.43 22.30
CA SER A 244 -17.09 -21.87 22.48
C SER A 244 -17.36 -20.63 21.62
N THR A 245 -16.33 -19.94 21.13
CA THR A 245 -16.50 -18.74 20.30
C THR A 245 -16.60 -19.07 18.81
N GLY A 246 -16.13 -20.24 18.39
CA GLY A 246 -15.99 -20.59 16.97
C GLY A 246 -14.91 -19.80 16.21
N PHE A 247 -14.27 -18.79 16.82
CA PHE A 247 -13.32 -17.92 16.12
C PHE A 247 -12.13 -18.68 15.54
N LEU A 248 -11.53 -19.59 16.31
CA LEU A 248 -10.37 -20.33 15.87
C LEU A 248 -10.69 -21.30 14.71
N SER A 249 -11.87 -21.92 14.73
CA SER A 249 -12.38 -22.75 13.63
C SER A 249 -12.62 -21.91 12.38
N TRP A 250 -13.25 -20.75 12.57
CA TRP A 250 -13.48 -19.79 11.50
C TRP A 250 -12.17 -19.32 10.86
N LEU A 251 -11.11 -19.04 11.64
CA LEU A 251 -9.82 -18.63 11.07
C LEU A 251 -9.21 -19.70 10.15
N LYS A 252 -9.36 -20.99 10.48
CA LYS A 252 -8.70 -22.10 9.77
C LYS A 252 -9.46 -22.58 8.54
N GLU A 253 -10.78 -22.74 8.63
CA GLU A 253 -11.51 -23.56 7.66
C GLU A 253 -12.80 -22.91 7.14
N GLU A 254 -13.52 -22.16 7.98
CA GLU A 254 -14.87 -21.71 7.62
C GLU A 254 -14.86 -20.45 6.74
N SER A 255 -15.81 -20.36 5.82
CA SER A 255 -16.05 -19.14 5.03
C SER A 255 -17.13 -18.27 5.66
N GLY A 256 -17.13 -16.98 5.36
CA GLY A 256 -18.16 -16.06 5.80
C GLY A 256 -17.63 -14.95 6.70
N ILE A 257 -18.57 -14.17 7.24
CA ILE A 257 -18.29 -12.99 8.06
C ILE A 257 -18.29 -13.43 9.51
N TYR A 258 -17.20 -13.18 10.24
CA TYR A 258 -17.18 -13.35 11.69
C TYR A 258 -17.53 -12.02 12.37
N TRP A 259 -18.55 -12.03 13.22
CA TRP A 259 -19.08 -10.81 13.83
C TRP A 259 -18.80 -10.70 15.33
N ILE A 260 -17.96 -9.75 15.70
CA ILE A 260 -17.67 -9.39 17.10
C ILE A 260 -18.63 -8.28 17.52
N HIS A 261 -19.57 -8.55 18.42
CA HIS A 261 -20.53 -7.55 18.88
C HIS A 261 -20.53 -7.37 20.39
N GLY A 262 -21.14 -6.28 20.86
CA GLY A 262 -21.21 -6.02 22.29
C GLY A 262 -21.59 -4.59 22.64
N LYS A 263 -21.88 -4.40 23.93
CA LYS A 263 -22.26 -3.10 24.52
C LYS A 263 -21.19 -2.01 24.25
N PRO A 264 -21.56 -0.72 24.26
CA PRO A 264 -20.58 0.36 24.27
C PRO A 264 -19.60 0.18 25.44
N GLY A 265 -18.31 0.42 25.20
CA GLY A 265 -17.28 0.27 26.24
C GLY A 265 -16.96 -1.16 26.66
N SER A 266 -17.49 -2.21 26.00
CA SER A 266 -17.21 -3.62 26.35
C SER A 266 -15.82 -4.14 25.95
N GLY A 267 -14.98 -3.32 25.32
CA GLY A 267 -13.64 -3.72 24.88
C GLY A 267 -13.54 -4.31 23.46
N LYS A 268 -14.54 -4.12 22.58
CA LYS A 268 -14.51 -4.64 21.18
C LYS A 268 -13.25 -4.24 20.40
N SER A 269 -12.92 -2.95 20.36
CA SER A 269 -11.74 -2.46 19.64
C SER A 269 -10.43 -3.01 20.23
N THR A 270 -10.36 -3.14 21.56
CA THR A 270 -9.22 -3.75 22.26
C THR A 270 -9.09 -5.23 21.91
N LEU A 271 -10.21 -5.97 21.86
CA LEU A 271 -10.24 -7.35 21.39
C LEU A 271 -9.82 -7.46 19.92
N MET A 272 -10.30 -6.57 19.04
CA MET A 272 -9.91 -6.53 17.63
C MET A 272 -8.39 -6.32 17.48
N LYS A 273 -7.82 -5.41 18.27
CA LYS A 273 -6.37 -5.18 18.33
C LYS A 273 -5.61 -6.39 18.89
N HIS A 274 -6.15 -7.06 19.89
CA HIS A 274 -5.58 -8.29 20.46
C HIS A 274 -5.50 -9.41 19.42
N VAL A 275 -6.60 -9.71 18.72
CA VAL A 275 -6.61 -10.79 17.72
C VAL A 275 -5.69 -10.48 16.54
N LEU A 276 -5.63 -9.22 16.08
CA LEU A 276 -4.73 -8.79 15.00
C LEU A 276 -3.24 -8.89 15.34
N ARG A 277 -2.87 -8.86 16.63
CA ARG A 277 -1.48 -8.99 17.08
C ARG A 277 -1.14 -10.39 17.60
N SER A 278 -2.11 -11.29 17.65
CA SER A 278 -1.94 -12.61 18.24
C SER A 278 -1.24 -13.57 17.26
N PRO A 279 -0.13 -14.21 17.66
CA PRO A 279 0.49 -15.28 16.87
C PRO A 279 -0.45 -16.45 16.60
N THR A 280 -1.42 -16.70 17.50
CA THR A 280 -2.45 -17.74 17.31
C THR A 280 -3.32 -17.44 16.09
N THR A 281 -3.68 -16.16 15.89
CA THR A 281 -4.45 -15.73 14.71
C THR A 281 -3.66 -15.93 13.43
N GLU A 282 -2.39 -15.53 13.43
CA GLU A 282 -1.48 -15.69 12.28
C GLU A 282 -1.28 -17.16 11.93
N ALA A 283 -0.97 -18.01 12.91
CA ALA A 283 -0.82 -19.45 12.69
C ALA A 283 -2.11 -20.09 12.16
N ALA A 284 -3.27 -19.72 12.69
CA ALA A 284 -4.56 -20.25 12.25
C ALA A 284 -4.92 -19.82 10.82
N LEU A 285 -4.68 -18.56 10.47
CA LEU A 285 -4.91 -18.06 9.11
C LEU A 285 -3.88 -18.61 8.12
N GLN A 286 -2.66 -18.93 8.56
CA GLN A 286 -1.67 -19.57 7.70
C GLN A 286 -2.11 -20.99 7.31
N ILE A 287 -2.79 -21.71 8.21
CA ILE A 287 -3.42 -23.00 7.87
C ILE A 287 -4.45 -22.82 6.74
N TRP A 288 -5.30 -21.79 6.83
CA TRP A 288 -6.25 -21.46 5.76
C TRP A 288 -5.56 -21.04 4.46
N ALA A 289 -4.47 -20.27 4.56
CA ALA A 289 -3.75 -19.77 3.41
C ALA A 289 -2.98 -20.87 2.67
N GLY A 290 -2.54 -21.92 3.38
CA GLY A 290 -1.68 -22.97 2.82
C GLY A 290 -0.33 -22.39 2.39
N ASP A 291 0.06 -22.62 1.15
CA ASP A 291 1.30 -22.08 0.56
C ASP A 291 1.15 -20.62 0.08
N ALA A 292 -0.08 -20.09 0.09
CA ALA A 292 -0.34 -18.72 -0.32
C ALA A 292 0.25 -17.72 0.67
N ARG A 293 0.67 -16.57 0.15
CA ARG A 293 1.06 -15.44 0.98
C ARG A 293 -0.15 -14.88 1.71
N LEU A 294 -0.06 -14.78 3.03
CA LEU A 294 -1.09 -14.20 3.87
C LEU A 294 -0.88 -12.68 4.03
N LEU A 295 -1.95 -11.90 3.87
CA LEU A 295 -1.96 -10.46 4.08
C LEU A 295 -3.06 -10.06 5.07
N PHE A 296 -2.68 -9.27 6.07
CA PHE A 296 -3.62 -8.68 7.02
C PHE A 296 -3.99 -7.26 6.59
N ILE A 297 -5.29 -7.00 6.51
CA ILE A 297 -5.84 -5.68 6.23
C ILE A 297 -6.68 -5.28 7.41
N ARG A 298 -6.53 -4.02 7.85
CA ARG A 298 -7.33 -3.49 8.96
C ARG A 298 -7.94 -2.15 8.63
N HIS A 299 -9.15 -1.89 9.11
CA HIS A 299 -9.74 -0.57 9.12
C HIS A 299 -10.48 -0.35 10.45
N PHE A 300 -10.26 0.79 11.08
CA PHE A 300 -10.89 1.13 12.35
C PHE A 300 -11.62 2.45 12.15
N PHE A 301 -12.96 2.40 12.17
CA PHE A 301 -13.78 3.59 12.14
C PHE A 301 -13.53 4.42 13.41
N TRP A 302 -13.61 5.74 13.29
CA TRP A 302 -13.42 6.62 14.43
C TRP A 302 -14.27 7.87 14.39
N ILE A 303 -15.40 7.83 15.10
CA ILE A 303 -16.36 8.93 15.18
C ILE A 303 -15.81 10.19 15.87
N SER A 304 -14.76 10.04 16.69
CA SER A 304 -14.07 11.18 17.31
C SER A 304 -12.90 11.70 16.48
N GLY A 305 -12.69 11.11 15.30
CA GLY A 305 -11.77 11.63 14.30
C GLY A 305 -12.14 13.04 13.87
N HIS A 306 -11.13 13.83 13.52
CA HIS A 306 -11.34 15.16 12.95
C HIS A 306 -11.43 15.15 11.42
N ASP A 307 -11.14 13.99 10.81
CA ASP A 307 -11.14 13.77 9.38
C ASP A 307 -12.33 12.89 8.99
N ASN A 308 -13.17 13.39 8.07
CA ASN A 308 -14.37 12.71 7.61
C ASN A 308 -14.06 11.36 6.92
N LEU A 309 -12.83 11.15 6.45
CA LEU A 309 -12.41 9.85 5.91
C LEU A 309 -12.38 8.76 6.98
N GLN A 310 -12.23 9.09 8.27
CA GLN A 310 -12.18 8.10 9.35
C GLN A 310 -13.55 7.49 9.69
N THR A 311 -14.63 8.04 9.13
CA THR A 311 -16.01 7.60 9.36
C THR A 311 -16.77 7.29 8.08
N SER A 312 -16.17 7.42 6.90
CA SER A 312 -16.86 7.29 5.61
C SER A 312 -16.50 6.00 4.86
N LEU A 313 -17.36 5.61 3.91
CA LEU A 313 -17.05 4.51 2.99
C LEU A 313 -15.85 4.82 2.11
N GLU A 314 -15.66 6.08 1.73
CA GLU A 314 -14.50 6.50 0.95
C GLU A 314 -13.20 6.17 1.68
N GLY A 315 -13.10 6.50 2.97
CA GLY A 315 -11.93 6.14 3.77
C GLY A 315 -11.78 4.64 3.98
N LEU A 316 -12.89 3.89 4.14
CA LEU A 316 -12.85 2.43 4.18
C LEU A 316 -12.24 1.85 2.89
N TYR A 317 -12.74 2.25 1.72
CA TYR A 317 -12.24 1.77 0.44
C TYR A 317 -10.77 2.13 0.24
N ARG A 318 -10.42 3.41 0.45
CA ARG A 318 -9.04 3.89 0.34
C ARG A 318 -8.09 3.11 1.22
N ASN A 319 -8.45 2.91 2.49
CA ASN A 319 -7.62 2.22 3.46
C ASN A 319 -7.45 0.71 3.16
N ILE A 320 -8.48 0.04 2.64
CA ILE A 320 -8.35 -1.36 2.20
C ILE A 320 -7.46 -1.44 0.96
N LEU A 321 -7.75 -0.64 -0.07
CA LEU A 321 -7.02 -0.65 -1.33
C LEU A 321 -5.55 -0.31 -1.15
N ILE A 322 -5.22 0.72 -0.37
CA ILE A 322 -3.83 1.14 -0.16
C ILE A 322 -2.99 0.06 0.53
N GLN A 323 -3.56 -0.66 1.51
CA GLN A 323 -2.85 -1.75 2.19
C GLN A 323 -2.61 -2.94 1.25
N ILE A 324 -3.58 -3.27 0.39
CA ILE A 324 -3.42 -4.32 -0.62
C ILE A 324 -2.40 -3.90 -1.68
N PHE A 325 -2.55 -2.70 -2.25
CA PHE A 325 -1.69 -2.20 -3.33
C PHE A 325 -0.24 -1.98 -2.89
N ARG A 326 -0.01 -1.57 -1.64
CA ARG A 326 1.36 -1.52 -1.08
C ARG A 326 1.98 -2.91 -0.94
N ALA A 327 1.17 -3.90 -0.57
CA ALA A 327 1.64 -5.27 -0.37
C ALA A 327 1.70 -6.09 -1.66
N GLU A 328 0.94 -5.73 -2.69
CA GLU A 328 0.86 -6.41 -3.98
C GLU A 328 0.63 -5.40 -5.12
N PRO A 329 1.65 -4.62 -5.53
CA PRO A 329 1.44 -3.59 -6.56
C PRO A 329 1.05 -4.16 -7.93
N ARG A 330 1.35 -5.45 -8.21
CA ARG A 330 1.00 -6.15 -9.46
C ARG A 330 -0.49 -6.12 -9.79
N VAL A 331 -1.35 -5.98 -8.79
CA VAL A 331 -2.81 -5.95 -9.01
C VAL A 331 -3.33 -4.56 -9.38
N ILE A 332 -2.53 -3.49 -9.23
CA ILE A 332 -3.00 -2.10 -9.40
C ILE A 332 -3.47 -1.85 -10.82
N ILE A 333 -2.62 -2.12 -11.83
CA ILE A 333 -2.93 -1.82 -13.24
C ILE A 333 -4.25 -2.46 -13.66
N GLU A 334 -4.44 -3.74 -13.34
CA GLU A 334 -5.63 -4.47 -13.75
C GLU A 334 -6.85 -4.07 -12.94
N SER A 335 -6.70 -3.83 -11.62
CA SER A 335 -7.82 -3.42 -10.76
C SER A 335 -8.34 -2.02 -11.08
N CYS A 336 -7.47 -1.16 -11.62
CA CYS A 336 -7.77 0.25 -11.89
C CYS A 336 -8.00 0.54 -13.38
N ARG A 337 -8.05 -0.49 -14.25
CA ARG A 337 -8.16 -0.34 -15.70
C ARG A 337 -9.30 0.59 -16.14
N GLU A 338 -10.48 0.47 -15.52
CA GLU A 338 -11.68 1.23 -15.88
C GLU A 338 -11.65 2.69 -15.42
N VAL A 339 -10.79 3.02 -14.45
CA VAL A 339 -10.67 4.36 -13.86
C VAL A 339 -9.33 5.02 -14.18
N ARG A 340 -8.50 4.38 -15.02
CA ARG A 340 -7.13 4.81 -15.33
C ARG A 340 -7.06 6.20 -15.95
N ASP A 341 -8.02 6.54 -16.81
CA ASP A 341 -8.04 7.82 -17.53
C ASP A 341 -8.71 8.96 -16.74
N LYS A 342 -9.16 8.70 -15.49
CA LYS A 342 -9.80 9.70 -14.64
C LYS A 342 -8.76 10.47 -13.84
N SER A 343 -8.95 11.79 -13.74
CA SER A 343 -8.09 12.68 -12.95
C SER A 343 -8.35 12.62 -11.43
N SER A 344 -9.51 12.12 -11.01
CA SER A 344 -9.88 11.94 -9.61
C SER A 344 -10.88 10.80 -9.48
N TRP A 345 -10.84 10.07 -8.36
CA TRP A 345 -11.78 8.99 -8.08
C TRP A 345 -12.78 9.41 -7.01
N ASP A 346 -14.05 9.19 -7.29
CA ASP A 346 -15.10 9.30 -6.30
C ASP A 346 -15.32 7.97 -5.55
N ARG A 347 -16.35 7.94 -4.70
CA ARG A 347 -16.71 6.74 -3.92
C ARG A 347 -17.09 5.55 -4.81
N ASP A 348 -17.78 5.78 -5.92
CA ASP A 348 -18.28 4.70 -6.77
C ASP A 348 -17.13 4.14 -7.63
N ASP A 349 -16.17 4.98 -8.03
CA ASP A 349 -14.90 4.56 -8.62
C ASP A 349 -14.09 3.67 -7.67
N LEU A 350 -13.95 4.07 -6.40
CA LEU A 350 -13.25 3.26 -5.39
C LEU A 350 -13.93 1.91 -5.15
N ARG A 351 -15.26 1.90 -5.12
CA ARG A 351 -16.06 0.67 -5.03
C ARG A 351 -15.81 -0.24 -6.23
N LEU A 352 -15.82 0.31 -7.44
CA LEU A 352 -15.57 -0.42 -8.67
C LEU A 352 -14.17 -1.06 -8.66
N VAL A 353 -13.13 -0.30 -8.31
CA VAL A 353 -11.76 -0.81 -8.19
C VAL A 353 -11.68 -1.99 -7.21
N LEU A 354 -12.34 -1.89 -6.06
CA LEU A 354 -12.38 -2.97 -5.07
C LEU A 354 -13.14 -4.22 -5.57
N GLN A 355 -14.22 -4.03 -6.34
CA GLN A 355 -14.96 -5.13 -6.98
C GLN A 355 -14.14 -5.83 -8.06
N THR A 356 -13.47 -5.06 -8.91
CA THR A 356 -12.55 -5.57 -9.93
C THR A 356 -11.41 -6.34 -9.28
N LEU A 357 -10.81 -5.80 -8.21
CA LEU A 357 -9.79 -6.50 -7.43
C LEU A 357 -10.27 -7.86 -6.91
N CYS A 358 -11.46 -7.92 -6.29
CA CYS A 358 -12.01 -9.20 -5.80
C CYS A 358 -12.20 -10.21 -6.94
N THR A 359 -12.71 -9.75 -8.08
CA THR A 359 -12.89 -10.59 -9.28
C THR A 359 -11.55 -11.11 -9.79
N LEU A 360 -10.52 -10.28 -9.81
CA LEU A 360 -9.17 -10.67 -10.23
C LEU A 360 -8.56 -11.72 -9.32
N LEU A 361 -8.71 -11.55 -8.00
CA LEU A 361 -8.21 -12.51 -7.00
C LEU A 361 -8.88 -13.89 -7.12
N ASP A 362 -10.16 -13.94 -7.49
CA ASP A 362 -10.89 -15.19 -7.67
C ASP A 362 -10.65 -15.83 -9.05
N CYS A 363 -10.49 -15.05 -10.11
CA CYS A 363 -10.41 -15.55 -11.49
C CYS A 363 -9.00 -15.91 -11.98
N THR A 364 -7.92 -15.53 -11.29
CA THR A 364 -6.55 -15.78 -11.78
C THR A 364 -5.88 -16.98 -11.10
N PRO A 365 -5.59 -18.08 -11.83
CA PRO A 365 -4.90 -19.23 -11.27
C PRO A 365 -3.37 -19.08 -11.14
N THR A 366 -2.73 -17.98 -11.61
CA THR A 366 -1.29 -18.06 -11.96
C THR A 366 -0.40 -16.81 -11.78
N LYS A 367 -0.77 -15.75 -11.04
CA LYS A 367 0.19 -14.64 -10.79
C LYS A 367 0.36 -14.15 -9.36
N THR A 368 -0.66 -14.24 -8.51
CA THR A 368 -0.56 -13.80 -7.11
C THR A 368 -1.23 -14.82 -6.22
N ASP A 369 -0.44 -15.68 -5.58
CA ASP A 369 -0.97 -16.58 -4.57
C ASP A 369 -1.13 -15.82 -3.26
N LEU A 370 -2.22 -15.04 -3.18
CA LEU A 370 -2.51 -14.11 -2.10
C LEU A 370 -3.82 -14.50 -1.42
N LYS A 371 -3.79 -14.56 -0.09
CA LYS A 371 -4.95 -14.75 0.79
C LYS A 371 -5.00 -13.58 1.76
N ILE A 372 -6.18 -12.99 1.93
CA ILE A 372 -6.32 -11.72 2.63
C ILE A 372 -7.29 -11.86 3.80
N ALA A 373 -6.85 -11.50 5.00
CA ALA A 373 -7.72 -11.42 6.17
C ALA A 373 -8.02 -9.94 6.48
N VAL A 374 -9.28 -9.55 6.35
CA VAL A 374 -9.77 -8.18 6.50
C VAL A 374 -10.48 -8.04 7.85
N PHE A 375 -10.00 -7.11 8.68
CA PHE A 375 -10.56 -6.80 9.99
C PHE A 375 -11.10 -5.37 10.02
N ILE A 376 -12.40 -5.20 10.24
CA ILE A 376 -13.06 -3.89 10.24
C ILE A 376 -13.70 -3.62 11.60
N ASP A 377 -13.15 -2.67 12.35
CA ASP A 377 -13.65 -2.29 13.67
C ASP A 377 -14.63 -1.13 13.60
N GLY A 378 -15.76 -1.25 14.32
CA GLY A 378 -16.68 -0.15 14.59
C GLY A 378 -17.62 0.18 13.42
N LEU A 379 -18.28 -0.80 12.80
CA LEU A 379 -19.25 -0.52 11.73
C LEU A 379 -20.37 0.44 12.16
N ASP A 380 -20.72 0.49 13.45
CA ASP A 380 -21.69 1.43 14.01
C ASP A 380 -21.20 2.89 14.08
N GLU A 381 -19.90 3.13 13.84
CA GLU A 381 -19.30 4.47 13.77
C GLU A 381 -19.25 5.02 12.33
N TYR A 382 -19.79 4.30 11.35
CA TYR A 382 -20.00 4.80 9.99
C TYR A 382 -20.91 6.04 10.00
N ASP A 383 -20.42 7.14 9.44
CA ASP A 383 -21.17 8.38 9.32
C ASP A 383 -22.21 8.29 8.20
N LYS A 384 -23.46 8.51 8.59
CA LYS A 384 -24.65 8.48 7.74
C LYS A 384 -25.19 9.89 7.44
N SER A 385 -24.49 10.94 7.88
CA SER A 385 -24.95 12.33 7.82
C SER A 385 -25.35 12.82 6.42
N GLN A 386 -24.76 12.23 5.37
CA GLN A 386 -25.05 12.54 3.96
C GLN A 386 -26.20 11.69 3.37
N GLY A 387 -27.17 11.29 4.19
CA GLY A 387 -28.34 10.50 3.76
C GLY A 387 -28.06 9.01 3.56
N GLY A 388 -26.98 8.49 4.16
CA GLY A 388 -26.64 7.06 4.12
C GLY A 388 -27.43 6.22 5.13
N HIS A 389 -27.25 4.91 5.05
CA HIS A 389 -27.81 3.93 5.97
C HIS A 389 -26.73 2.90 6.35
N GLU A 390 -26.81 2.27 7.53
CA GLU A 390 -25.88 1.21 7.95
C GLU A 390 -25.80 0.05 6.94
N LEU A 391 -26.81 -0.10 6.09
CA LEU A 391 -26.82 -1.09 5.01
C LEU A 391 -25.73 -0.82 3.97
N ASP A 392 -25.29 0.43 3.81
CA ASP A 392 -24.24 0.77 2.86
C ASP A 392 -22.93 0.08 3.25
N VAL A 393 -22.54 0.14 4.53
CA VAL A 393 -21.34 -0.55 5.02
C VAL A 393 -21.52 -2.06 5.07
N VAL A 394 -22.73 -2.55 5.39
CA VAL A 394 -23.06 -3.99 5.32
C VAL A 394 -22.86 -4.54 3.90
N GLN A 395 -23.27 -3.80 2.87
CA GLN A 395 -23.09 -4.21 1.48
C GLN A 395 -21.62 -4.36 1.11
N VAL A 396 -20.74 -3.47 1.59
CA VAL A 396 -19.29 -3.59 1.39
C VAL A 396 -18.74 -4.84 2.06
N VAL A 397 -19.09 -5.08 3.32
CA VAL A 397 -18.67 -6.28 4.07
C VAL A 397 -19.12 -7.56 3.36
N LYS A 398 -20.39 -7.62 2.92
CA LYS A 398 -20.93 -8.77 2.19
C LYS A 398 -20.28 -8.96 0.83
N MET A 399 -19.92 -7.88 0.14
CA MET A 399 -19.18 -7.96 -1.12
C MET A 399 -17.77 -8.54 -0.90
N LEU A 400 -17.04 -8.07 0.12
CA LEU A 400 -15.71 -8.61 0.45
C LEU A 400 -15.78 -10.10 0.83
N ALA A 401 -16.78 -10.50 1.63
CA ALA A 401 -16.94 -11.87 2.08
C ALA A 401 -17.36 -12.86 0.99
N LYS A 402 -17.82 -12.38 -0.18
CA LYS A 402 -18.08 -13.23 -1.36
C LYS A 402 -16.80 -13.64 -2.09
N CYS A 403 -15.69 -12.94 -1.86
CA CYS A 403 -14.42 -13.27 -2.49
C CYS A 403 -13.76 -14.45 -1.76
N ASN A 404 -13.44 -15.54 -2.46
CA ASN A 404 -12.94 -16.78 -1.86
C ASN A 404 -11.50 -16.65 -1.31
N ARG A 405 -10.80 -15.60 -1.75
CA ARG A 405 -9.47 -15.23 -1.27
C ARG A 405 -9.50 -14.36 -0.02
N LEU A 406 -10.68 -13.92 0.43
CA LEU A 406 -10.83 -13.04 1.58
C LEU A 406 -11.53 -13.72 2.76
N LYS A 407 -11.04 -13.46 3.97
CA LYS A 407 -11.78 -13.65 5.22
C LYS A 407 -12.11 -12.29 5.80
N VAL A 408 -13.31 -12.13 6.35
CA VAL A 408 -13.78 -10.84 6.86
C VAL A 408 -14.25 -10.99 8.31
N CYS A 409 -13.57 -10.31 9.23
CA CYS A 409 -13.99 -10.15 10.61
C CYS A 409 -14.42 -8.71 10.83
N VAL A 410 -15.59 -8.49 11.41
CA VAL A 410 -16.12 -7.15 11.67
C VAL A 410 -16.54 -6.99 13.11
N SER A 411 -16.50 -5.75 13.63
CA SER A 411 -17.10 -5.43 14.92
C SER A 411 -18.14 -4.33 14.84
N SER A 412 -19.17 -4.43 15.69
CA SER A 412 -20.14 -3.35 15.87
C SER A 412 -20.93 -3.46 17.18
N ARG A 413 -21.77 -2.46 17.47
CA ARG A 413 -22.88 -2.63 18.42
C ARG A 413 -23.94 -3.58 17.85
N PRO A 414 -24.68 -4.31 18.71
CA PRO A 414 -25.74 -5.23 18.28
C PRO A 414 -27.03 -4.48 17.86
N TRP A 415 -26.90 -3.45 17.03
CA TRP A 415 -28.06 -2.75 16.45
C TRP A 415 -28.84 -3.70 15.54
N ALA A 416 -30.13 -3.45 15.40
CA ALA A 416 -31.05 -4.33 14.66
C ALA A 416 -30.55 -4.62 13.23
N VAL A 417 -30.04 -3.60 12.53
CA VAL A 417 -29.49 -3.75 11.18
C VAL A 417 -28.31 -4.73 11.12
N PHE A 418 -27.39 -4.72 12.09
CA PHE A 418 -26.25 -5.64 12.08
C PHE A 418 -26.65 -7.05 12.51
N ARG A 419 -27.55 -7.18 13.49
CA ARG A 419 -28.12 -8.48 13.88
C ARG A 419 -28.80 -9.16 12.70
N ASN A 420 -29.72 -8.45 12.05
CA ASN A 420 -30.47 -9.00 10.91
C ASN A 420 -29.56 -9.46 9.76
N GLU A 421 -28.37 -8.88 9.63
CA GLU A 421 -27.49 -9.12 8.47
C GLU A 421 -26.31 -10.06 8.76
N PHE A 422 -25.88 -10.20 10.02
CA PHE A 422 -24.67 -10.94 10.43
C PHE A 422 -24.88 -11.99 11.54
N GLU A 423 -26.02 -11.98 12.24
CA GLU A 423 -26.29 -12.94 13.31
C GLU A 423 -26.26 -14.39 12.77
N SER A 424 -25.55 -15.26 13.47
CA SER A 424 -25.26 -16.63 13.07
C SER A 424 -24.96 -17.47 14.30
N ASP A 425 -25.34 -18.75 14.33
CA ASP A 425 -25.14 -19.60 15.50
C ASP A 425 -23.66 -19.82 15.86
N LEU A 426 -22.75 -19.75 14.86
CA LEU A 426 -21.34 -20.11 15.02
C LEU A 426 -20.35 -18.99 14.66
N LEU A 427 -20.77 -18.00 13.87
CA LEU A 427 -19.88 -16.96 13.34
C LEU A 427 -20.04 -15.61 14.03
N GLN A 428 -20.30 -15.63 15.34
CA GLN A 428 -20.44 -14.41 16.13
C GLN A 428 -19.97 -14.59 17.56
N VAL A 429 -19.65 -13.48 18.21
CA VAL A 429 -19.39 -13.46 19.65
C VAL A 429 -19.83 -12.16 20.30
N ALA A 430 -20.52 -12.31 21.44
CA ALA A 430 -20.94 -11.22 22.30
C ALA A 430 -19.86 -10.92 23.34
N VAL A 431 -18.99 -9.94 23.09
CA VAL A 431 -17.80 -9.66 23.94
C VAL A 431 -18.14 -9.52 25.43
N HIS A 432 -19.23 -8.83 25.73
CA HIS A 432 -19.68 -8.57 27.10
C HIS A 432 -20.11 -9.82 27.89
N GLU A 433 -20.27 -10.98 27.24
CA GLU A 433 -20.59 -12.25 27.90
C GLU A 433 -19.32 -13.00 28.37
N TYR A 434 -18.14 -12.60 27.88
CA TYR A 434 -16.87 -13.30 28.13
C TYR A 434 -15.87 -12.47 28.94
N THR A 435 -16.16 -11.20 29.23
CA THR A 435 -15.20 -10.29 29.89
C THR A 435 -15.16 -10.38 31.42
N LEU A 436 -16.07 -11.12 32.06
CA LEU A 436 -16.18 -11.18 33.53
C LEU A 436 -14.86 -11.61 34.20
N GLN A 437 -14.28 -12.73 33.77
CA GLN A 437 -13.04 -13.25 34.36
C GLN A 437 -11.85 -12.32 34.08
N ASP A 438 -11.79 -11.74 32.88
CA ASP A 438 -10.75 -10.78 32.49
C ASP A 438 -10.82 -9.50 33.33
N MET A 439 -12.02 -8.98 33.59
CA MET A 439 -12.26 -7.81 34.44
C MET A 439 -11.87 -8.08 35.89
N ALA A 440 -12.24 -9.25 36.41
CA ALA A 440 -11.88 -9.66 37.77
C ALA A 440 -10.35 -9.79 37.89
N LYS A 441 -9.70 -10.38 36.88
CA LYS A 441 -8.24 -10.44 36.81
C LYS A 441 -7.62 -9.03 36.78
N PHE A 442 -8.12 -8.14 35.93
CA PHE A 442 -7.63 -6.77 35.84
C PHE A 442 -7.73 -6.05 37.19
N ALA A 443 -8.88 -6.13 37.86
CA ALA A 443 -9.07 -5.53 39.18
C ALA A 443 -8.14 -6.15 40.22
N LEU A 444 -8.00 -7.48 40.23
CA LEU A 444 -7.13 -8.20 41.16
C LEU A 444 -5.66 -7.81 40.97
N ASP A 445 -5.17 -7.77 39.73
CA ASP A 445 -3.78 -7.44 39.41
C ASP A 445 -3.39 -6.05 39.97
N HIS A 446 -4.31 -5.07 39.91
CA HIS A 446 -4.07 -3.75 40.50
C HIS A 446 -4.21 -3.75 42.03
N LEU A 447 -5.14 -4.53 42.59
CA LEU A 447 -5.32 -4.62 44.04
C LEU A 447 -4.11 -5.27 44.73
N VAL A 448 -3.53 -6.33 44.14
CA VAL A 448 -2.39 -7.04 44.74
C VAL A 448 -1.11 -6.20 44.77
N GLU A 449 -0.99 -5.17 43.92
CA GLU A 449 0.11 -4.19 43.96
C GLU A 449 0.04 -3.29 45.19
N LEU A 450 -1.12 -3.15 45.83
CA LEU A 450 -1.31 -2.29 46.99
C LEU A 450 -0.91 -3.01 48.30
N ASN A 451 0.08 -2.45 49.01
CA ASN A 451 0.46 -2.93 50.34
C ASN A 451 -0.72 -2.92 51.33
N ALA A 452 -1.63 -1.95 51.21
CA ALA A 452 -2.82 -1.84 52.05
C ALA A 452 -3.76 -3.04 51.82
N TYR A 453 -4.05 -3.39 50.56
CA TYR A 453 -4.83 -4.57 50.20
C TYR A 453 -4.22 -5.85 50.79
N GLN A 454 -2.91 -6.06 50.61
CA GLN A 454 -2.22 -7.25 51.13
C GLN A 454 -2.28 -7.37 52.66
N ARG A 455 -2.27 -6.24 53.39
CA ARG A 455 -2.45 -6.24 54.85
C ARG A 455 -3.90 -6.55 55.22
N SER A 456 -4.86 -5.87 54.59
CA SER A 456 -6.29 -6.06 54.85
C SER A 456 -6.73 -7.49 54.59
N LEU A 457 -6.23 -8.11 53.51
CA LEU A 457 -6.50 -9.49 53.14
C LEU A 457 -6.03 -10.53 54.18
N LYS A 458 -4.98 -10.22 54.96
CA LYS A 458 -4.52 -11.11 56.05
C LYS A 458 -5.46 -11.12 57.24
N HIS A 459 -6.22 -10.03 57.42
CA HIS A 459 -7.10 -9.83 58.57
C HIS A 459 -8.56 -10.12 58.24
N ASP A 460 -8.96 -9.98 56.98
CA ASP A 460 -10.33 -10.17 56.53
C ASP A 460 -10.35 -10.85 55.15
N GLU A 461 -10.96 -12.05 55.08
CA GLU A 461 -10.98 -12.83 53.85
C GLU A 461 -11.96 -12.28 52.81
N ARG A 462 -12.88 -11.39 53.18
CA ARG A 462 -13.84 -10.76 52.25
C ARG A 462 -13.13 -9.97 51.15
N TRP A 463 -11.92 -9.48 51.41
CA TRP A 463 -11.09 -8.81 50.39
C TRP A 463 -10.75 -9.70 49.18
N ARG A 464 -10.88 -11.04 49.28
CA ARG A 464 -10.71 -11.94 48.13
C ARG A 464 -11.81 -11.77 47.08
N SER A 465 -13.04 -11.46 47.49
CA SER A 465 -14.16 -11.33 46.54
C SER A 465 -14.18 -9.98 45.82
N LEU A 466 -13.54 -8.94 46.38
CA LEU A 466 -13.64 -7.56 45.89
C LEU A 466 -13.39 -7.43 44.38
N ALA A 467 -12.40 -8.14 43.84
CA ALA A 467 -12.11 -8.09 42.41
C ALA A 467 -13.25 -8.69 41.56
N THR A 468 -13.87 -9.77 42.03
CA THR A 468 -15.05 -10.39 41.40
C THR A 468 -16.26 -9.48 41.52
N ASP A 469 -16.46 -8.87 42.69
CA ASP A 469 -17.55 -7.91 42.95
C ASP A 469 -17.49 -6.71 42.00
N VAL A 470 -16.30 -6.16 41.77
CA VAL A 470 -16.07 -5.08 40.79
C VAL A 470 -16.42 -5.56 39.37
N ALA A 471 -16.01 -6.77 39.00
CA ALA A 471 -16.25 -7.30 37.66
C ALA A 471 -17.73 -7.61 37.40
N GLU A 472 -18.44 -8.22 38.35
CA GLU A 472 -19.87 -8.52 38.25
C GLU A 472 -20.68 -7.23 38.08
N ARG A 473 -20.31 -6.20 38.86
CA ARG A 473 -20.99 -4.91 38.80
C ARG A 473 -20.79 -4.17 37.47
N ALA A 474 -19.70 -4.47 36.75
CA ALA A 474 -19.42 -3.87 35.45
C ALA A 474 -20.34 -4.37 34.32
N GLU A 475 -21.04 -5.50 34.50
CA GLU A 475 -21.97 -6.10 33.52
C GLU A 475 -21.42 -6.18 32.09
N GLY A 476 -20.13 -6.49 31.97
CA GLY A 476 -19.42 -6.62 30.70
C GLY A 476 -18.98 -5.30 30.07
N VAL A 477 -19.06 -4.17 30.78
CA VAL A 477 -18.58 -2.83 30.33
C VAL A 477 -17.17 -2.56 30.85
N TRP A 478 -16.16 -2.81 30.01
CA TRP A 478 -14.74 -2.67 30.36
C TRP A 478 -14.37 -1.25 30.79
N LEU A 479 -14.93 -0.24 30.12
CA LEU A 479 -14.72 1.15 30.48
C LEU A 479 -15.18 1.47 31.91
N TRP A 480 -16.27 0.85 32.37
CA TRP A 480 -16.72 1.01 33.74
C TRP A 480 -15.71 0.39 34.70
N THR A 481 -15.22 -0.82 34.41
CA THR A 481 -14.21 -1.50 35.24
C THR A 481 -12.95 -0.66 35.41
N SER A 482 -12.42 -0.07 34.33
CA SER A 482 -11.19 0.72 34.40
C SER A 482 -11.36 2.06 35.14
N LEU A 483 -12.56 2.65 35.10
CA LEU A 483 -12.89 3.87 35.84
C LEU A 483 -13.09 3.57 37.32
N VAL A 484 -13.87 2.54 37.63
CA VAL A 484 -14.22 2.17 39.01
C VAL A 484 -13.05 1.56 39.75
N ALA A 485 -12.22 0.75 39.07
CA ALA A 485 -10.98 0.25 39.65
C ALA A 485 -10.15 1.41 40.19
N LYS A 486 -10.02 2.54 39.49
CA LYS A 486 -9.23 3.69 40.00
C LYS A 486 -9.80 4.28 41.29
N ASN A 487 -11.12 4.40 41.40
CA ASN A 487 -11.75 4.92 42.63
C ASN A 487 -11.58 3.92 43.79
N ILE A 488 -11.88 2.64 43.54
CA ILE A 488 -11.74 1.58 44.55
C ILE A 488 -10.29 1.42 44.99
N LEU A 489 -9.33 1.40 44.06
CA LEU A 489 -7.90 1.31 44.36
C LEU A 489 -7.45 2.48 45.25
N ARG A 490 -8.02 3.67 45.09
CA ARG A 490 -7.72 4.83 45.94
C ARG A 490 -8.18 4.62 47.38
N GLU A 491 -9.44 4.24 47.58
CA GLU A 491 -9.98 3.96 48.93
C GLU A 491 -9.18 2.84 49.62
N VAL A 492 -8.82 1.80 48.87
CA VAL A 492 -7.98 0.71 49.39
C VAL A 492 -6.58 1.19 49.74
N ALA A 493 -5.96 2.03 48.90
CA ALA A 493 -4.63 2.59 49.15
C ALA A 493 -4.61 3.50 50.39
N ASP A 494 -5.69 4.24 50.63
CA ASP A 494 -5.87 5.12 51.80
C ASP A 494 -6.09 4.32 53.10
N GLY A 495 -6.26 2.99 53.01
CA GLY A 495 -6.34 2.08 54.14
C GLY A 495 -7.75 1.95 54.73
N GLU A 496 -8.78 2.25 53.93
CA GLU A 496 -10.17 2.17 54.35
C GLU A 496 -10.62 0.74 54.69
N ARG A 497 -11.68 0.65 55.50
CA ARG A 497 -12.27 -0.64 55.89
C ARG A 497 -13.06 -1.26 54.75
N TYR A 498 -13.21 -2.58 54.78
CA TYR A 498 -13.94 -3.33 53.75
C TYR A 498 -15.36 -2.80 53.56
N GLU A 499 -16.08 -2.49 54.65
CA GLU A 499 -17.44 -1.94 54.60
C GLU A 499 -17.49 -0.64 53.81
N ARG A 500 -16.53 0.27 54.02
CA ARG A 500 -16.47 1.55 53.32
C ARG A 500 -16.18 1.36 51.84
N VAL A 501 -15.22 0.50 51.49
CA VAL A 501 -14.90 0.19 50.09
C VAL A 501 -16.09 -0.46 49.39
N ARG A 502 -16.83 -1.33 50.10
CA ARG A 502 -18.04 -1.95 49.58
C ARG A 502 -19.17 -0.93 49.39
N GLU A 503 -19.38 -0.03 50.35
CA GLU A 503 -20.33 1.09 50.22
C GLU A 503 -19.99 1.97 49.01
N VAL A 504 -18.72 2.34 48.83
CA VAL A 504 -18.29 3.14 47.66
C VAL A 504 -18.54 2.38 46.36
N LEU A 505 -18.24 1.08 46.32
CA LEU A 505 -18.61 0.25 45.17
C LEU A 505 -20.12 0.29 44.94
N ASP A 506 -20.91 0.17 46.02
CA ASP A 506 -22.38 0.20 46.05
C ASP A 506 -23.03 1.54 45.67
N GLU A 507 -22.32 2.65 45.85
CA GLU A 507 -22.76 3.98 45.45
C GLU A 507 -22.50 4.25 43.96
N ILE A 508 -21.50 3.62 43.33
CA ILE A 508 -21.16 3.89 41.95
C ILE A 508 -22.27 3.39 40.99
N PRO A 509 -22.84 4.27 40.14
CA PRO A 509 -23.82 3.89 39.14
C PRO A 509 -23.25 2.88 38.13
N GLN A 510 -24.00 1.84 37.83
CA GLN A 510 -23.65 0.86 36.78
C GLN A 510 -23.76 1.46 35.37
N ASP A 511 -24.67 2.42 35.19
CA ASP A 511 -24.86 3.12 33.93
C ASP A 511 -23.80 4.20 33.73
N LEU A 512 -23.03 4.10 32.65
CA LEU A 512 -21.95 5.05 32.34
C LEU A 512 -22.48 6.49 32.19
N ASP A 513 -23.66 6.71 31.60
CA ASP A 513 -24.21 8.06 31.43
C ASP A 513 -24.54 8.70 32.80
N ASN A 514 -25.07 7.92 33.73
CA ASN A 514 -25.28 8.35 35.12
C ASN A 514 -23.94 8.56 35.86
N TYR A 515 -22.95 7.67 35.67
CA TYR A 515 -21.62 7.82 36.24
C TYR A 515 -20.93 9.12 35.80
N PHE A 516 -20.95 9.42 34.49
CA PHE A 516 -20.42 10.67 33.98
C PHE A 516 -21.21 11.87 34.49
N ARG A 517 -22.54 11.78 34.61
CA ARG A 517 -23.38 12.84 35.19
C ARG A 517 -23.00 13.16 36.64
N GLU A 518 -22.72 12.15 37.46
CA GLU A 518 -22.27 12.32 38.85
C GLU A 518 -20.88 12.94 38.96
N LEU A 519 -19.98 12.63 38.01
CA LEU A 519 -18.68 13.29 37.89
C LEU A 519 -18.76 14.73 37.32
N GLY A 520 -19.96 15.26 37.06
CA GLY A 520 -20.16 16.59 36.46
C GLY A 520 -19.78 16.65 34.98
N LEU A 521 -19.64 15.50 34.32
CA LEU A 521 -19.26 15.34 32.92
C LEU A 521 -20.52 14.96 32.13
N VAL A 522 -21.17 15.92 31.48
CA VAL A 522 -22.31 15.60 30.61
C VAL A 522 -21.79 14.95 29.32
N LEU A 523 -21.99 13.64 29.15
CA LEU A 523 -21.94 13.02 27.83
C LEU A 523 -23.12 13.55 27.01
N GLY A 524 -22.80 14.23 25.90
CA GLY A 524 -23.79 14.81 25.01
C GLY A 524 -24.60 13.73 24.29
N THR A 525 -25.69 13.26 24.90
CA THR A 525 -26.70 12.48 24.20
C THR A 525 -27.62 13.45 23.46
N SER A 526 -27.49 13.51 22.14
CA SER A 526 -28.46 14.19 21.27
C SER A 526 -29.77 13.39 21.25
N LYS A 527 -30.68 13.72 22.16
CA LYS A 527 -32.12 13.50 21.99
C LYS A 527 -32.84 14.82 22.29
N THR A 528 -33.16 15.58 21.26
CA THR A 528 -34.18 16.63 21.36
C THR A 528 -35.52 16.03 20.91
N PRO A 529 -36.55 15.95 21.77
CA PRO A 529 -37.92 16.00 21.29
C PRO A 529 -38.26 17.45 20.92
N PHE A 530 -39.14 17.57 19.93
CA PHE A 530 -39.74 18.78 19.39
C PHE A 530 -39.91 19.99 20.33
N GLY A 531 -39.56 21.18 19.80
CA GLY A 531 -40.29 22.43 20.06
C GLY A 531 -39.53 23.55 20.79
N GLY A 532 -39.37 24.70 20.13
CA GLY A 532 -39.28 26.01 20.80
C GLY A 532 -37.93 26.72 20.74
N GLN A 533 -37.91 27.85 20.02
CA GLN A 533 -36.81 28.82 19.93
C GLN A 533 -36.32 29.31 21.32
N ASN A 534 -35.00 29.32 21.54
CA ASN A 534 -34.26 30.55 21.80
C ASN A 534 -32.75 30.31 21.98
N SER A 535 -31.98 31.17 21.31
CA SER A 535 -30.54 31.20 21.20
C SER A 535 -29.83 31.66 22.47
N VAL A 536 -28.98 30.82 23.05
CA VAL A 536 -27.80 31.25 23.83
C VAL A 536 -26.64 30.30 23.51
N LYS A 537 -25.70 30.75 22.68
CA LYS A 537 -24.41 30.07 22.46
C LYS A 537 -23.59 30.17 23.76
N ARG A 538 -23.58 29.13 24.58
CA ARG A 538 -22.51 28.90 25.58
C ARG A 538 -21.54 27.86 25.02
N LYS A 539 -20.34 28.30 24.66
CA LYS A 539 -19.17 27.44 24.47
C LYS A 539 -18.89 26.76 25.82
N VAL A 540 -19.21 25.48 25.95
CA VAL A 540 -18.72 24.63 27.04
C VAL A 540 -17.70 23.69 26.45
N GLY A 541 -16.47 23.76 26.96
CA GLY A 541 -15.33 22.98 26.49
C GLY A 541 -15.59 21.49 26.62
N ARG A 542 -15.38 20.77 25.51
CA ARG A 542 -15.36 19.30 25.48
C ARG A 542 -14.15 18.83 26.30
N CYS A 543 -14.39 18.24 27.47
CA CYS A 543 -13.40 17.40 28.11
C CYS A 543 -13.32 16.10 27.31
N TYR A 544 -12.32 16.02 26.43
CA TYR A 544 -11.91 14.78 25.80
C TYR A 544 -11.18 13.95 26.83
N PHE A 545 -11.79 12.88 27.32
CA PHE A 545 -11.01 11.78 27.89
C PHE A 545 -10.34 11.06 26.72
N SER A 546 -9.03 11.23 26.61
CA SER A 546 -8.21 10.29 25.87
C SER A 546 -8.13 9.02 26.71
N PHE A 547 -9.03 8.09 26.42
CA PHE A 547 -8.87 6.67 26.70
C PHE A 547 -7.97 6.04 25.64
#